data_AF-A0A2I0I851-F1
#
_entry.id   AF-A0A2I0I851-F1
#
_cell.length_a   1.000
_cell.length_b   1.000
_cell.length_c   1.000
_cell.angle_alpha   90.00
_cell.angle_beta   90.00
_cell.angle_gamma   90.00
#
_symmetry.space_group_name_H-M   'P 1'
#
loop_
_entity.id
_entity.type
_entity.pdbx_description
1 polymer ?
#
loop_
_entity_poly.entity_id
_entity_poly.type
_entity_poly.pdbx_seq_one_letter_code
_entity_poly.pdbx_strand_id
1 'polypeptide(L)'
;MESCDCIDTQWPPDELLVKYQYISDFLIAVAYFSIPLELIYFVQKSAFFPYRWVLMQFGAFIVLCGATHFINLWTINMHSKAVAVVMTIAKMSCAAVSCVTALMLVHIIPDLLSVKTRELFLKNRAEELDWEMGLILTQEETGRHVRMLTHEIRSTLDRHTILKTTLVELGRTLGLEECALWMPSRNGMNLQLSHTLHHQTSVGSNIPKNHPIVNKVFNSPQAMPIPYTCPLARIRPFVGRSEIVAVRVPLLNLLNFQINDWPDHSAKSYAVMVLILPTNSGRQWREHELELVEVVVDQVAVALSHAAILEESMRARDQLLEQNIALDLARRDAETAIHARNDFLSVMNHEMRTPMHSIIALSSLLLETELTLEQRMMIESVLKSSNLLATLINDVLDLSKLEDGSLELESKKFNLHVVVKENH
;
A
#
# COMPACT_ATOMS: atom_id res chain seq x y z
N MET A 1 -62.64 -86.48 -78.08
CA MET A 1 -62.52 -86.13 -76.66
C MET A 1 -61.36 -85.18 -76.53
N GLU A 2 -61.60 -83.88 -76.76
CA GLU A 2 -62.21 -82.93 -75.81
C GLU A 2 -61.25 -82.65 -74.64
N SER A 3 -60.53 -81.53 -74.70
CA SER A 3 -60.92 -80.21 -74.17
C SER A 3 -59.80 -79.21 -74.57
N CYS A 4 -60.06 -78.10 -75.27
CA CYS A 4 -60.51 -76.80 -74.72
C CYS A 4 -59.79 -76.44 -73.41
N ASP A 5 -59.18 -75.28 -73.20
CA ASP A 5 -59.21 -74.01 -73.92
C ASP A 5 -57.94 -73.22 -73.54
N CYS A 6 -57.56 -72.30 -74.42
CA CYS A 6 -56.44 -71.38 -74.24
C CYS A 6 -56.69 -70.45 -73.03
N ILE A 7 -55.76 -70.41 -72.09
CA ILE A 7 -55.61 -69.27 -71.17
C ILE A 7 -54.29 -68.59 -71.52
N ASP A 8 -54.36 -67.76 -72.55
CA ASP A 8 -53.47 -66.62 -72.72
C ASP A 8 -53.99 -65.52 -71.78
N THR A 9 -53.28 -65.26 -70.69
CA THR A 9 -53.36 -63.98 -69.96
C THR A 9 -51.98 -63.36 -69.87
N GLN A 10 -51.44 -63.06 -71.05
CA GLN A 10 -50.38 -62.08 -71.20
C GLN A 10 -50.98 -60.70 -70.93
N TRP A 11 -50.93 -60.23 -69.68
CA TRP A 11 -51.21 -58.82 -69.37
C TRP A 11 -50.26 -57.95 -70.22
N PRO A 12 -50.76 -56.95 -70.98
CA PRO A 12 -49.87 -56.08 -71.73
C PRO A 12 -49.00 -55.32 -70.72
N PRO A 13 -47.66 -55.38 -70.83
CA PRO A 13 -46.74 -54.72 -69.90
C PRO A 13 -46.97 -53.20 -69.75
N ASP A 14 -47.72 -52.60 -70.67
CA ASP A 14 -48.05 -51.18 -70.72
C ASP A 14 -49.02 -50.73 -69.61
N GLU A 15 -49.95 -51.58 -69.14
CA GLU A 15 -50.99 -51.12 -68.19
C GLU A 15 -50.49 -51.01 -66.74
N LEU A 16 -49.59 -51.92 -66.33
CA LEU A 16 -48.95 -51.86 -65.02
C LEU A 16 -47.99 -50.68 -64.92
N LEU A 17 -47.19 -50.43 -65.98
CA LEU A 17 -46.27 -49.31 -66.03
C LEU A 17 -46.99 -47.97 -65.95
N VAL A 18 -48.12 -47.81 -66.66
CA VAL A 18 -48.94 -46.58 -66.58
C VAL A 18 -49.54 -46.38 -65.18
N LYS A 19 -49.99 -47.45 -64.50
CA LYS A 19 -50.48 -47.37 -63.12
C LYS A 19 -49.39 -46.93 -62.14
N TYR A 20 -48.18 -47.49 -62.25
CA TYR A 20 -47.06 -47.07 -61.42
C TYR A 20 -46.63 -45.62 -61.71
N GLN A 21 -46.60 -45.22 -62.99
CA GLN A 21 -46.31 -43.85 -63.37
C GLN A 21 -47.33 -42.87 -62.77
N TYR A 22 -48.62 -43.18 -62.87
CA TYR A 22 -49.71 -42.39 -62.27
C TYR A 22 -49.56 -42.24 -60.75
N ILE A 23 -49.32 -43.35 -60.03
CA ILE A 23 -49.14 -43.34 -58.57
C ILE A 23 -47.91 -42.51 -58.19
N SER A 24 -46.80 -42.65 -58.92
CA SER A 24 -45.57 -41.90 -58.65
C SER A 24 -45.73 -40.39 -58.90
N ASP A 25 -46.31 -39.98 -60.03
CA ASP A 25 -46.55 -38.56 -60.35
C ASP A 25 -47.52 -37.92 -59.33
N PHE A 26 -48.53 -38.66 -58.87
CA PHE A 26 -49.43 -38.21 -57.82
C PHE A 26 -48.72 -37.98 -56.48
N LEU A 27 -47.92 -38.95 -56.02
CA LEU A 27 -47.18 -38.83 -54.76
C LEU A 27 -46.12 -37.70 -54.82
N ILE A 28 -45.43 -37.55 -55.94
CA ILE A 28 -44.45 -36.47 -56.15
C ILE A 28 -45.15 -35.12 -56.13
N ALA A 29 -46.30 -34.97 -56.82
CA ALA A 29 -47.07 -33.72 -56.81
C ALA A 29 -47.50 -33.34 -55.39
N VAL A 30 -48.06 -34.28 -54.62
CA VAL A 30 -48.48 -34.04 -53.23
C VAL A 30 -47.30 -33.59 -52.35
N ALA A 31 -46.16 -34.28 -52.44
CA ALA A 31 -44.97 -33.90 -51.70
C ALA A 31 -44.47 -32.49 -52.09
N TYR A 32 -44.48 -32.15 -53.38
CA TYR A 32 -43.98 -30.88 -53.89
C TYR A 32 -44.91 -29.70 -53.58
N PHE A 33 -46.20 -29.92 -53.34
CA PHE A 33 -47.08 -28.88 -52.79
C PHE A 33 -47.00 -28.76 -51.26
N SER A 34 -46.60 -29.81 -50.55
CA SER A 34 -46.46 -29.80 -49.08
C SER A 34 -45.18 -29.09 -48.60
N ILE A 35 -44.03 -29.40 -49.19
CA ILE A 35 -42.71 -28.85 -48.77
C ILE A 35 -42.68 -27.31 -48.76
N PRO A 36 -43.21 -26.60 -49.78
CA PRO A 36 -43.24 -25.13 -49.78
C PRO A 36 -44.07 -24.53 -48.64
N LEU A 37 -45.15 -25.19 -48.20
CA LEU A 37 -45.94 -24.73 -47.06
C LEU A 37 -45.13 -24.78 -45.76
N GLU A 38 -44.34 -25.84 -45.56
CA GLU A 38 -43.43 -25.98 -44.42
C GLU A 38 -42.31 -24.91 -44.45
N LEU A 39 -41.74 -24.64 -45.64
CA LEU A 39 -40.73 -23.60 -45.81
C LEU A 39 -41.27 -22.19 -45.50
N ILE A 40 -42.50 -21.87 -45.94
CA ILE A 40 -43.14 -20.59 -45.64
C ILE A 40 -43.37 -20.45 -44.12
N TYR A 41 -43.86 -21.50 -43.47
CA TYR A 41 -44.03 -21.52 -42.01
C TYR A 41 -42.71 -21.28 -41.27
N PHE A 42 -41.62 -21.94 -41.69
CA PHE A 42 -40.28 -21.75 -41.12
C PHE A 42 -39.79 -20.30 -41.27
N VAL A 43 -39.93 -19.70 -42.46
CA VAL A 43 -39.50 -18.32 -42.73
C VAL A 43 -40.26 -17.32 -41.85
N GLN A 44 -41.58 -17.49 -41.71
CA GLN A 44 -42.41 -16.62 -40.87
C GLN A 44 -42.03 -16.69 -39.39
N LYS A 45 -41.64 -17.87 -38.90
CA LYS A 45 -41.25 -18.06 -37.50
C LYS A 45 -39.78 -17.71 -37.22
N SER A 46 -38.93 -17.72 -38.24
CA SER A 46 -37.53 -17.33 -38.12
C SER A 46 -37.36 -15.79 -38.16
N ALA A 47 -37.03 -15.20 -37.02
CA ALA A 47 -36.81 -13.76 -36.90
C ALA A 47 -35.51 -13.29 -37.57
N PHE A 48 -34.55 -14.18 -37.83
CA PHE A 48 -33.15 -13.83 -38.11
C PHE A 48 -32.55 -14.49 -39.36
N PHE A 49 -33.34 -14.77 -40.39
CA PHE A 49 -32.80 -15.31 -41.65
C PHE A 49 -32.59 -14.18 -42.69
N PRO A 50 -31.34 -13.77 -42.99
CA PRO A 50 -31.06 -12.61 -43.85
C PRO A 50 -31.43 -12.82 -45.33
N TYR A 51 -31.66 -14.06 -45.77
CA TYR A 51 -31.87 -14.41 -47.17
C TYR A 51 -33.27 -14.98 -47.47
N ARG A 52 -34.33 -14.31 -46.98
CA ARG A 52 -35.73 -14.76 -47.16
C ARG A 52 -36.14 -14.97 -48.61
N TRP A 53 -35.62 -14.16 -49.53
CA TRP A 53 -35.91 -14.25 -50.97
C TRP A 53 -35.46 -15.58 -51.60
N VAL A 54 -34.38 -16.17 -51.11
CA VAL A 54 -33.82 -17.42 -51.65
C VAL A 54 -34.71 -18.61 -51.30
N LEU A 55 -35.22 -18.64 -50.06
CA LEU A 55 -36.18 -19.64 -49.61
C LEU A 55 -37.50 -19.52 -50.40
N MET A 56 -37.94 -18.31 -50.72
CA MET A 56 -39.11 -18.08 -51.59
C MET A 56 -38.87 -18.56 -53.02
N GLN A 57 -37.69 -18.32 -53.59
CA GLN A 57 -37.33 -18.83 -54.92
C GLN A 57 -37.22 -20.36 -54.95
N PHE A 58 -36.68 -20.98 -53.89
CA PHE A 58 -36.64 -22.44 -53.74
C PHE A 58 -38.04 -23.04 -53.60
N GLY A 59 -38.92 -22.41 -52.82
CA GLY A 59 -40.33 -22.77 -52.75
C GLY A 59 -41.04 -22.66 -54.11
N ALA A 60 -40.84 -21.57 -54.85
CA ALA A 60 -41.40 -21.39 -56.19
C ALA A 60 -40.89 -22.44 -57.19
N PHE A 61 -39.60 -22.80 -57.14
CA PHE A 61 -39.03 -23.87 -57.94
C PHE A 61 -39.70 -25.22 -57.66
N ILE A 62 -39.86 -25.59 -56.38
CA ILE A 62 -40.50 -26.85 -55.99
C ILE A 62 -41.97 -26.89 -56.46
N VAL A 63 -42.72 -25.80 -56.29
CA VAL A 63 -44.12 -25.70 -56.75
C VAL A 63 -44.22 -25.86 -58.26
N LEU A 64 -43.37 -25.17 -59.03
CA LEU A 64 -43.35 -25.27 -60.50
C LEU A 64 -42.97 -26.68 -60.97
N CYS A 65 -42.02 -27.32 -60.29
CA CYS A 65 -41.69 -28.72 -60.56
C CYS A 65 -42.88 -29.64 -60.24
N GLY A 66 -43.60 -29.40 -59.13
CA GLY A 66 -44.76 -30.18 -58.71
C GLY A 66 -45.93 -30.03 -59.69
N ALA A 67 -46.12 -28.82 -60.21
CA ALA A 67 -47.09 -28.54 -61.25
C ALA A 67 -46.82 -29.36 -62.52
N THR A 68 -45.55 -29.62 -62.90
CA THR A 68 -45.26 -30.46 -64.08
C THR A 68 -45.69 -31.93 -63.89
N HIS A 69 -45.51 -32.50 -62.69
CA HIS A 69 -46.00 -33.86 -62.38
C HIS A 69 -47.53 -33.91 -62.31
N PHE A 70 -48.16 -32.87 -61.76
CA PHE A 70 -49.62 -32.77 -61.74
C PHE A 70 -50.22 -32.62 -63.15
N ILE A 71 -49.61 -31.83 -64.02
CA ILE A 71 -50.03 -31.67 -65.43
C ILE A 71 -49.81 -32.98 -66.21
N ASN A 72 -48.75 -33.74 -65.93
CA ASN A 72 -48.54 -35.07 -66.52
C ASN A 72 -49.66 -36.04 -66.13
N LEU A 73 -50.09 -36.06 -64.86
CA LEU A 73 -51.22 -36.85 -64.39
C LEU A 73 -52.50 -36.54 -65.18
N TRP A 74 -52.76 -35.24 -65.42
CA TRP A 74 -53.90 -34.78 -66.21
C TRP A 74 -53.79 -35.16 -67.69
N THR A 75 -52.57 -35.18 -68.24
CA THR A 75 -52.29 -35.49 -69.65
C THR A 75 -52.63 -36.95 -69.99
N ILE A 76 -52.45 -37.88 -69.04
CA ILE A 76 -52.80 -39.31 -69.20
C ILE A 76 -54.30 -39.51 -69.51
N ASN A 77 -55.17 -38.68 -68.91
CA ASN A 77 -56.63 -38.80 -69.07
C ASN A 77 -57.19 -37.92 -70.20
N MET A 78 -56.49 -36.86 -70.63
CA MET A 78 -57.00 -35.89 -71.61
C MET A 78 -55.88 -35.32 -72.47
N HIS A 79 -55.62 -35.92 -73.63
CA HIS A 79 -54.58 -35.45 -74.54
C HIS A 79 -55.10 -34.30 -75.43
N SER A 80 -54.87 -33.06 -75.01
CA SER A 80 -55.24 -31.85 -75.76
C SER A 80 -54.02 -30.96 -76.07
N LYS A 81 -54.04 -30.27 -77.22
CA LYS A 81 -53.00 -29.29 -77.59
C LYS A 81 -52.84 -28.19 -76.52
N ALA A 82 -53.92 -27.83 -75.82
CA ALA A 82 -53.87 -26.87 -74.73
C ALA A 82 -53.04 -27.37 -73.53
N VAL A 83 -53.20 -28.63 -73.13
CA VAL A 83 -52.45 -29.24 -72.02
C VAL A 83 -50.97 -29.35 -72.35
N ALA A 84 -50.63 -29.67 -73.61
CA ALA A 84 -49.25 -29.68 -74.08
C ALA A 84 -48.60 -28.28 -74.03
N VAL A 85 -49.31 -27.22 -74.42
CA VAL A 85 -48.82 -25.84 -74.30
C VAL A 85 -48.60 -25.46 -72.83
N VAL A 86 -49.56 -25.76 -71.96
CA VAL A 86 -49.44 -25.49 -70.51
C VAL A 86 -48.23 -26.24 -69.91
N MET A 87 -48.01 -27.50 -70.30
CA MET A 87 -46.84 -28.28 -69.87
C MET A 87 -45.52 -27.66 -70.34
N THR A 88 -45.45 -27.19 -71.59
CA THR A 88 -44.24 -26.52 -72.10
C THR A 88 -43.94 -25.21 -71.38
N ILE A 89 -44.98 -24.41 -71.08
CA ILE A 89 -44.83 -23.16 -70.34
C ILE A 89 -44.36 -23.45 -68.90
N ALA A 90 -44.95 -24.45 -68.24
CA ALA A 90 -44.56 -24.86 -66.89
C ALA A 90 -43.10 -25.37 -66.83
N LYS A 91 -42.65 -26.12 -67.84
CA LYS A 91 -41.23 -26.54 -67.95
C LYS A 91 -40.29 -25.36 -68.17
N MET A 92 -40.65 -24.41 -69.03
CA MET A 92 -39.83 -23.23 -69.29
C MET A 92 -39.72 -22.31 -68.08
N SER A 93 -40.83 -22.09 -67.35
CA SER A 93 -40.80 -21.30 -66.11
C SER A 93 -40.01 -21.99 -65.00
N CYS A 94 -40.15 -23.32 -64.86
CA CYS A 94 -39.37 -24.12 -63.93
C CYS A 94 -37.86 -24.01 -64.22
N ALA A 95 -37.46 -24.15 -65.49
CA ALA A 95 -36.07 -24.03 -65.92
C ALA A 95 -35.50 -22.62 -65.62
N ALA A 96 -36.28 -21.57 -65.88
CA ALA A 96 -35.87 -20.19 -65.61
C ALA A 96 -35.66 -19.94 -64.10
N VAL A 97 -36.62 -20.34 -63.25
CA VAL A 97 -36.50 -20.19 -61.80
C VAL A 97 -35.34 -21.02 -61.24
N SER A 98 -35.14 -22.25 -61.75
CA SER A 98 -34.01 -23.12 -61.37
C SER A 98 -32.64 -22.52 -61.70
N CYS A 99 -32.51 -21.88 -62.87
CA CYS A 99 -31.27 -21.22 -63.26
C CYS A 99 -30.96 -20.01 -62.35
N VAL A 100 -31.99 -19.21 -62.03
CA VAL A 100 -31.86 -18.07 -61.12
C VAL A 100 -31.49 -18.52 -59.69
N THR A 101 -32.13 -19.56 -59.16
CA THR A 101 -31.81 -20.10 -57.82
C THR A 101 -30.39 -20.63 -57.75
N ALA A 102 -29.92 -21.32 -58.79
CA ALA A 102 -28.54 -21.83 -58.86
C ALA A 102 -27.51 -20.70 -58.83
N LEU A 103 -27.72 -19.61 -59.58
CA LEU A 103 -26.82 -18.45 -59.58
C LEU A 103 -26.79 -17.73 -58.23
N MET A 104 -27.94 -17.55 -57.59
CA MET A 104 -28.02 -16.90 -56.28
C MET A 104 -27.30 -17.71 -55.19
N LEU A 105 -27.42 -19.04 -55.21
CA LEU A 105 -26.76 -19.91 -54.23
C LEU A 105 -25.23 -19.77 -54.25
N VAL A 106 -24.61 -19.63 -55.43
CA VAL A 106 -23.16 -19.43 -55.57
C VAL A 106 -22.70 -18.16 -54.85
N HIS A 107 -23.53 -17.11 -54.83
CA HIS A 107 -23.20 -15.86 -54.15
C HIS A 107 -23.43 -15.91 -52.63
N ILE A 108 -24.44 -16.65 -52.16
CA ILE A 108 -24.85 -16.63 -50.76
C ILE A 108 -24.08 -17.61 -49.88
N ILE A 109 -23.66 -18.75 -50.43
CA ILE A 109 -22.86 -19.75 -49.71
C ILE A 109 -21.58 -19.13 -49.09
N PRO A 110 -20.74 -18.35 -49.82
CA PRO A 110 -19.54 -17.76 -49.23
C PRO A 110 -19.87 -16.76 -48.11
N ASP A 111 -20.94 -15.98 -48.24
CA ASP A 111 -21.36 -15.03 -47.20
C ASP A 111 -21.79 -15.74 -45.91
N LEU A 112 -22.57 -16.84 -46.04
CA LEU A 112 -23.01 -17.64 -44.89
C LEU A 112 -21.82 -18.28 -44.15
N LEU A 113 -20.82 -18.75 -44.91
CA LEU A 113 -19.59 -19.29 -44.34
C LEU A 113 -18.74 -18.20 -43.67
N SER A 114 -18.71 -16.98 -44.24
CA SER A 114 -17.95 -15.85 -43.69
C SER A 114 -18.43 -15.42 -42.30
N VAL A 115 -19.75 -15.44 -42.05
CA VAL A 115 -20.33 -15.09 -40.74
C VAL A 115 -19.84 -16.04 -39.65
N LYS A 116 -19.84 -17.35 -39.93
CA LYS A 116 -19.38 -18.37 -38.97
C LYS A 116 -17.88 -18.23 -38.69
N THR A 117 -17.07 -17.88 -39.70
CA THR A 117 -15.65 -17.60 -39.47
C THR A 117 -15.41 -16.34 -38.63
N ARG A 118 -16.23 -15.30 -38.82
CA ARG A 118 -16.14 -14.06 -38.04
C ARG A 118 -16.57 -14.26 -36.58
N GLU A 119 -17.61 -15.04 -36.35
CA GLU A 119 -18.05 -15.43 -35.00
C GLU A 119 -16.94 -16.17 -34.25
N LEU A 120 -16.32 -17.16 -34.89
CA LEU A 120 -15.21 -17.92 -34.30
C LEU A 120 -14.01 -17.01 -33.98
N PHE A 121 -13.64 -16.10 -34.90
CA PHE A 121 -12.57 -15.15 -34.68
C PHE A 121 -12.85 -14.21 -33.51
N LEU A 122 -14.07 -13.67 -33.42
CA LEU A 122 -14.48 -12.79 -32.32
C LEU A 122 -14.49 -13.53 -30.98
N LYS A 123 -14.92 -14.80 -30.95
CA LYS A 123 -14.89 -15.62 -29.74
C LYS A 123 -13.46 -15.87 -29.25
N ASN A 124 -12.56 -16.26 -30.15
CA ASN A 124 -11.15 -16.45 -29.80
C ASN A 124 -10.50 -15.15 -29.29
N ARG A 125 -10.82 -14.01 -29.92
CA ARG A 125 -10.35 -12.69 -29.46
C ARG A 125 -10.93 -12.30 -28.10
N ALA A 126 -12.20 -12.60 -27.84
CA ALA A 126 -12.82 -12.34 -26.55
C ALA A 126 -12.19 -13.19 -25.45
N GLU A 127 -11.91 -14.48 -25.71
CA GLU A 127 -11.20 -15.36 -24.77
C GLU A 127 -9.76 -14.89 -24.51
N GLU A 128 -9.05 -14.41 -25.54
CA GLU A 128 -7.72 -13.81 -25.40
C GLU A 128 -7.75 -12.54 -24.53
N LEU A 129 -8.72 -11.64 -24.78
CA LEU A 129 -8.90 -10.43 -23.96
C LEU A 129 -9.29 -10.76 -22.52
N ASP A 130 -10.13 -11.75 -22.29
CA ASP A 130 -10.57 -12.14 -20.94
C ASP A 130 -9.39 -12.69 -20.11
N TRP A 131 -8.50 -13.44 -20.76
CA TRP A 131 -7.25 -13.89 -20.16
C TRP A 131 -6.31 -12.72 -19.80
N GLU A 132 -6.10 -11.77 -20.73
CA GLU A 132 -5.28 -10.58 -20.48
C GLU A 132 -5.87 -9.70 -19.36
N MET A 133 -7.19 -9.50 -19.37
CA MET A 133 -7.92 -8.75 -18.35
C MET A 133 -7.78 -9.41 -16.97
N GLY A 134 -7.85 -10.73 -16.89
CA GLY A 134 -7.63 -11.47 -15.64
C GLY A 134 -6.25 -11.22 -15.06
N LEU A 135 -5.20 -11.23 -15.89
CA LEU A 135 -3.83 -10.90 -15.45
C LEU A 135 -3.73 -9.46 -14.94
N ILE A 136 -4.31 -8.49 -15.66
CA ILE A 136 -4.29 -7.07 -15.27
C ILE A 136 -5.01 -6.86 -13.94
N LEU A 137 -6.17 -7.49 -13.73
CA LEU A 137 -6.93 -7.36 -12.49
C LEU A 137 -6.13 -7.86 -11.28
N THR A 138 -5.47 -9.02 -11.39
CA THR A 138 -4.61 -9.53 -10.30
C THR A 138 -3.44 -8.60 -9.99
N GLN A 139 -2.87 -7.95 -11.01
CA GLN A 139 -1.81 -6.95 -10.84
C GLN A 139 -2.35 -5.66 -10.17
N GLU A 140 -3.56 -5.23 -10.50
CA GLU A 140 -4.16 -4.05 -9.87
C GLU A 140 -4.54 -4.32 -8.40
N GLU A 141 -5.08 -5.49 -8.09
CA GLU A 141 -5.40 -5.90 -6.71
C GLU A 141 -4.14 -5.94 -5.83
N THR A 142 -3.08 -6.60 -6.30
CA THR A 142 -1.79 -6.64 -5.59
C THR A 142 -1.22 -5.24 -5.38
N GLY A 143 -1.28 -4.37 -6.40
CA GLY A 143 -0.89 -2.96 -6.28
C GLY A 143 -1.71 -2.18 -5.26
N ARG A 144 -3.03 -2.41 -5.16
CA ARG A 144 -3.90 -1.78 -4.14
C ARG A 144 -3.54 -2.25 -2.73
N HIS A 145 -3.31 -3.55 -2.53
CA HIS A 145 -2.86 -4.08 -1.24
C HIS A 145 -1.53 -3.48 -0.80
N VAL A 146 -0.57 -3.36 -1.72
CA VAL A 146 0.71 -2.68 -1.44
C VAL A 146 0.49 -1.22 -1.05
N ARG A 147 -0.38 -0.48 -1.75
CA ARG A 147 -0.69 0.92 -1.38
C ARG A 147 -1.31 1.03 0.02
N MET A 148 -2.25 0.15 0.36
CA MET A 148 -2.83 0.08 1.70
C MET A 148 -1.75 -0.17 2.76
N LEU A 149 -0.88 -1.15 2.52
CA LEU A 149 0.25 -1.49 3.39
C LEU A 149 1.18 -0.28 3.60
N THR A 150 1.54 0.44 2.52
CA THR A 150 2.40 1.62 2.65
C THR A 150 1.77 2.72 3.52
N HIS A 151 0.45 2.86 3.49
CA HIS A 151 -0.26 3.79 4.36
C HIS A 151 -0.21 3.34 5.83
N GLU A 152 -0.46 2.06 6.10
CA GLU A 152 -0.40 1.49 7.45
C GLU A 152 1.01 1.61 8.07
N ILE A 153 2.05 1.32 7.28
CA ILE A 153 3.45 1.50 7.67
C ILE A 153 3.75 2.93 8.08
N ARG A 154 3.24 3.93 7.34
CA ARG A 154 3.45 5.35 7.66
C ARG A 154 2.68 5.82 8.89
N SER A 155 1.59 5.13 9.24
CA SER A 155 0.78 5.46 10.42
C SER A 155 1.35 4.88 11.72
N THR A 156 2.21 3.87 11.63
CA THR A 156 2.83 3.21 12.77
C THR A 156 4.15 3.90 13.12
N LEU A 157 4.40 4.14 14.41
CA LEU A 157 5.63 4.78 14.90
C LEU A 157 6.58 3.83 15.66
N ASP A 158 6.14 2.60 15.93
CA ASP A 158 6.94 1.58 16.60
C ASP A 158 7.76 0.78 15.60
N ARG A 159 9.09 0.78 15.79
CA ARG A 159 10.05 0.08 14.90
C ARG A 159 9.75 -1.40 14.77
N HIS A 160 9.39 -2.09 15.86
CA HIS A 160 9.17 -3.54 15.81
C HIS A 160 7.90 -3.88 15.02
N THR A 161 6.82 -3.13 15.28
CA THR A 161 5.55 -3.26 14.57
C THR A 161 5.71 -2.96 13.09
N ILE A 162 6.38 -1.86 12.71
CA ILE A 162 6.64 -1.52 11.30
C ILE A 162 7.29 -2.69 10.57
N LEU A 163 8.37 -3.25 11.11
CA LEU A 163 9.13 -4.33 10.48
C LEU A 163 8.31 -5.62 10.38
N LYS A 164 7.60 -5.98 11.46
CA LYS A 164 6.79 -7.19 11.51
C LYS A 164 5.62 -7.12 10.53
N THR A 165 4.86 -6.03 10.54
CA THR A 165 3.73 -5.82 9.63
C THR A 165 4.18 -5.83 8.18
N THR A 166 5.29 -5.14 7.87
CA THR A 166 5.87 -5.15 6.52
C THR A 166 6.18 -6.56 6.04
N LEU A 167 6.90 -7.35 6.84
CA LEU A 167 7.29 -8.71 6.45
C LEU A 167 6.06 -9.59 6.22
N VAL A 168 5.09 -9.55 7.14
CA VAL A 168 3.87 -10.37 7.06
C VAL A 168 3.02 -10.01 5.86
N GLU A 169 2.72 -8.72 5.66
CA GLU A 169 1.83 -8.27 4.60
C GLU A 169 2.49 -8.38 3.23
N LEU A 170 3.79 -8.11 3.12
CA LEU A 170 4.53 -8.32 1.88
C LEU A 170 4.66 -9.82 1.56
N GLY A 171 4.85 -10.67 2.59
CA GLY A 171 4.83 -12.12 2.46
C GLY A 171 3.50 -12.66 1.94
N ARG A 172 2.37 -12.15 2.46
CA ARG A 172 1.02 -12.52 2.00
C ARG A 172 0.74 -12.01 0.58
N THR A 173 1.03 -10.74 0.31
CA THR A 173 0.71 -10.07 -0.96
C THR A 173 1.48 -10.67 -2.14
N LEU A 174 2.74 -11.02 -1.92
CA LEU A 174 3.60 -11.61 -2.97
C LEU A 174 3.64 -13.14 -2.91
N GLY A 175 2.95 -13.78 -1.97
CA GLY A 175 2.96 -15.25 -1.81
C GLY A 175 4.38 -15.81 -1.59
N LEU A 176 5.13 -15.21 -0.68
CA LEU A 176 6.51 -15.58 -0.38
C LEU A 176 6.56 -16.80 0.54
N GLU A 177 7.56 -17.65 0.33
CA GLU A 177 7.88 -18.73 1.28
C GLU A 177 8.56 -18.18 2.53
N GLU A 178 9.44 -17.21 2.36
CA GLU A 178 10.12 -16.53 3.47
C GLU A 178 10.47 -15.10 3.08
N CYS A 179 10.42 -14.21 4.07
CA CYS A 179 10.86 -12.82 3.93
C CYS A 179 11.66 -12.47 5.18
N ALA A 180 12.88 -11.96 5.02
CA ALA A 180 13.80 -11.73 6.11
C ALA A 180 14.49 -10.38 6.00
N LEU A 181 14.76 -9.77 7.15
CA LEU A 181 15.47 -8.51 7.25
C LEU A 181 16.77 -8.69 8.02
N TRP A 182 17.86 -8.31 7.35
CA TRP A 182 19.22 -8.30 7.86
C TRP A 182 19.61 -6.87 8.25
N MET A 183 19.83 -6.65 9.54
CA MET A 183 20.16 -5.33 10.09
C MET A 183 21.65 -5.24 10.41
N PRO A 184 22.28 -4.06 10.29
CA PRO A 184 23.65 -3.88 10.75
C PRO A 184 23.75 -4.13 12.27
N SER A 185 24.76 -4.90 12.67
CA SER A 185 25.08 -5.14 14.08
C SER A 185 25.59 -3.87 14.77
N ARG A 186 25.62 -3.85 16.11
CA ARG A 186 26.12 -2.73 16.92
C ARG A 186 27.54 -2.31 16.55
N ASN A 187 28.39 -3.27 16.18
CA ASN A 187 29.77 -3.00 15.78
C ASN A 187 29.88 -2.44 14.35
N GLY A 188 28.77 -2.36 13.60
CA GLY A 188 28.73 -1.79 12.25
C GLY A 188 29.38 -2.63 11.14
N MET A 189 30.18 -3.65 11.47
CA MET A 189 30.95 -4.44 10.50
C MET A 189 30.18 -5.59 9.85
N ASN A 190 29.18 -6.13 10.56
CA ASN A 190 28.41 -7.31 10.15
C ASN A 190 26.93 -6.97 10.05
N LEU A 191 26.22 -7.72 9.21
CA LEU A 191 24.77 -7.83 9.16
C LEU A 191 24.35 -9.02 10.03
N GLN A 192 23.30 -8.82 10.83
CA GLN A 192 22.68 -9.82 11.67
C GLN A 192 21.23 -9.99 11.25
N LEU A 193 20.77 -11.25 11.20
CA LEU A 193 19.35 -11.54 10.96
C LEU A 193 18.51 -10.98 12.11
N SER A 194 17.61 -10.05 11.81
CA SER A 194 16.79 -9.35 12.82
C SER A 194 15.36 -9.87 12.85
N HIS A 195 14.73 -10.01 11.68
CA HIS A 195 13.33 -10.40 11.56
C HIS A 195 13.11 -11.37 10.39
N THR A 196 12.14 -12.26 10.55
CA THR A 196 11.75 -13.29 9.57
C THR A 196 10.22 -13.41 9.56
N LEU A 197 9.63 -13.78 8.43
CA LEU A 197 8.18 -13.94 8.25
C LEU A 197 7.58 -14.96 9.24
N HIS A 198 8.23 -16.10 9.41
CA HIS A 198 7.73 -17.20 10.25
C HIS A 198 8.21 -17.18 11.71
N HIS A 199 8.79 -16.06 12.17
CA HIS A 199 9.19 -15.86 13.58
C HIS A 199 10.09 -16.97 14.19
N GLN A 200 10.84 -17.69 13.35
CA GLN A 200 11.90 -18.59 13.78
C GLN A 200 13.24 -17.88 13.67
N THR A 201 13.61 -17.12 14.69
CA THR A 201 14.98 -16.60 14.83
C THR A 201 15.92 -17.77 15.08
N SER A 202 16.54 -18.30 14.03
CA SER A 202 17.72 -19.14 14.20
C SER A 202 18.85 -18.26 14.76
N VAL A 203 19.43 -18.72 15.86
CA VAL A 203 20.48 -18.04 16.60
C VAL A 203 21.70 -17.80 15.71
N GLY A 204 22.09 -16.54 15.52
CA GLY A 204 23.49 -16.17 15.30
C GLY A 204 24.07 -16.22 13.88
N SER A 205 23.29 -16.09 12.80
CA SER A 205 23.88 -15.85 11.48
C SER A 205 24.35 -14.39 11.35
N ASN A 206 25.66 -14.18 11.41
CA ASN A 206 26.31 -12.90 11.15
C ASN A 206 27.02 -12.97 9.79
N ILE A 207 26.82 -11.97 8.95
CA ILE A 207 27.43 -11.88 7.61
C ILE A 207 28.26 -10.59 7.53
N PRO A 208 29.53 -10.64 7.15
CA PRO A 208 30.34 -9.42 7.01
C PRO A 208 29.81 -8.53 5.89
N LYS A 209 29.76 -7.20 6.12
CA LYS A 209 29.33 -6.23 5.10
C LYS A 209 30.21 -6.24 3.84
N ASN A 210 31.48 -6.63 3.98
CA ASN A 210 32.43 -6.75 2.88
C ASN A 210 32.19 -7.98 1.99
N HIS A 211 31.14 -8.77 2.24
CA HIS A 211 30.79 -9.87 1.35
C HIS A 211 30.42 -9.34 -0.04
N PRO A 212 30.93 -9.92 -1.15
CA PRO A 212 30.80 -9.34 -2.49
C PRO A 212 29.35 -9.14 -2.94
N ILE A 213 28.46 -10.08 -2.59
CA ILE A 213 27.02 -9.96 -2.89
C ILE A 213 26.36 -8.84 -2.06
N VAL A 214 26.74 -8.69 -0.79
CA VAL A 214 26.21 -7.62 0.07
C VAL A 214 26.63 -6.26 -0.47
N ASN A 215 27.89 -6.11 -0.86
CA ASN A 215 28.39 -4.87 -1.45
C ASN A 215 27.67 -4.54 -2.78
N LYS A 216 27.40 -5.55 -3.63
CA LYS A 216 26.57 -5.35 -4.83
C LYS A 216 25.18 -4.83 -4.48
N VAL A 217 24.50 -5.46 -3.51
CA VAL A 217 23.17 -5.04 -3.04
C VAL A 217 23.19 -3.60 -2.50
N PHE A 218 24.21 -3.20 -1.75
CA PHE A 218 24.31 -1.84 -1.22
C PHE A 218 24.51 -0.77 -2.29
N ASN A 219 25.23 -1.11 -3.37
CA ASN A 219 25.50 -0.19 -4.47
C ASN A 219 24.35 -0.11 -5.50
N SER A 220 23.39 -1.04 -5.46
CA SER A 220 22.21 -1.01 -6.33
C SER A 220 20.97 -0.51 -5.58
N PRO A 221 20.21 0.47 -6.11
CA PRO A 221 18.90 0.79 -5.58
C PRO A 221 17.86 -0.30 -5.84
N GLN A 222 18.03 -1.05 -6.93
CA GLN A 222 17.05 -2.01 -7.41
C GLN A 222 17.14 -3.34 -6.69
N ALA A 223 15.99 -4.01 -6.61
CA ALA A 223 15.87 -5.39 -6.16
C ALA A 223 16.63 -6.32 -7.12
N MET A 224 17.58 -7.09 -6.61
CA MET A 224 18.44 -7.95 -7.44
C MET A 224 18.33 -9.43 -7.08
N PRO A 225 18.39 -10.34 -8.06
CA PRO A 225 18.44 -11.76 -7.79
C PRO A 225 19.78 -12.13 -7.13
N ILE A 226 19.72 -12.98 -6.10
CA ILE A 226 20.91 -13.53 -5.43
C ILE A 226 20.91 -15.05 -5.52
N PRO A 227 22.10 -15.68 -5.64
CA PRO A 227 22.19 -17.13 -5.67
C PRO A 227 21.79 -17.72 -4.31
N TYR A 228 21.14 -18.88 -4.33
CA TYR A 228 20.78 -19.65 -3.11
C TYR A 228 21.99 -20.06 -2.26
N THR A 229 23.20 -20.07 -2.84
CA THR A 229 24.46 -20.30 -2.13
C THR A 229 24.89 -19.14 -1.24
N CYS A 230 24.27 -17.96 -1.41
CA CYS A 230 24.56 -16.78 -0.61
C CYS A 230 24.17 -17.00 0.86
N PRO A 231 25.01 -16.60 1.84
CA PRO A 231 24.65 -16.68 3.25
C PRO A 231 23.37 -15.92 3.62
N LEU A 232 23.04 -14.85 2.89
CA LEU A 232 21.80 -14.08 3.06
C LEU A 232 20.54 -14.92 2.80
N ALA A 233 20.64 -15.92 1.93
CA ALA A 233 19.56 -16.82 1.55
C ALA A 233 19.43 -18.04 2.50
N ARG A 234 20.44 -18.31 3.34
CA ARG A 234 20.49 -19.48 4.24
C ARG A 234 19.75 -19.25 5.55
N ILE A 235 18.48 -18.83 5.46
CA ILE A 235 17.61 -18.62 6.63
C ILE A 235 17.05 -19.96 7.14
N ARG A 236 16.85 -20.93 6.23
CA ARG A 236 16.45 -22.31 6.51
C ARG A 236 17.33 -23.32 5.73
N PRO A 237 17.43 -24.58 6.17
CA PRO A 237 18.07 -25.64 5.39
C PRO A 237 17.28 -25.84 4.09
N PHE A 238 17.89 -25.42 2.99
CA PHE A 238 17.26 -25.31 1.68
C PHE A 238 17.49 -26.57 0.84
N VAL A 239 16.42 -27.16 0.29
CA VAL A 239 16.47 -28.32 -0.60
C VAL A 239 15.63 -27.99 -1.85
N GLY A 240 16.24 -27.38 -2.88
CA GLY A 240 15.53 -27.06 -4.12
C GLY A 240 16.23 -26.01 -4.99
N ARG A 241 15.55 -25.51 -6.02
CA ARG A 241 15.86 -24.23 -6.67
C ARG A 241 14.68 -23.28 -6.39
N SER A 242 15.00 -22.08 -5.93
CA SER A 242 14.05 -21.00 -5.67
C SER A 242 14.66 -19.71 -6.18
N GLU A 243 13.79 -18.83 -6.65
CA GLU A 243 14.13 -17.48 -7.04
C GLU A 243 14.19 -16.60 -5.78
N ILE A 244 15.34 -15.98 -5.56
CA ILE A 244 15.63 -15.20 -4.34
C ILE A 244 16.07 -13.82 -4.75
N VAL A 245 15.46 -12.81 -4.15
CA VAL A 245 15.76 -11.41 -4.42
C VAL A 245 16.21 -10.73 -3.14
N ALA A 246 17.22 -9.88 -3.25
CA ALA A 246 17.70 -9.03 -2.18
C ALA A 246 17.60 -7.56 -2.58
N VAL A 247 17.16 -6.74 -1.65
CA VAL A 247 16.99 -5.30 -1.83
C VAL A 247 17.55 -4.57 -0.61
N ARG A 248 18.27 -3.47 -0.84
CA ARG A 248 18.81 -2.65 0.24
C ARG A 248 17.70 -1.82 0.88
N VAL A 249 17.69 -1.71 2.20
CA VAL A 249 16.81 -0.82 2.94
C VAL A 249 17.69 0.30 3.53
N PRO A 250 17.60 1.54 3.03
CA PRO A 250 18.33 2.67 3.61
C PRO A 250 17.94 2.88 5.07
N LEU A 251 18.93 3.03 5.93
CA LEU A 251 18.73 3.38 7.33
C LEU A 251 19.37 4.75 7.59
N LEU A 252 18.65 5.63 8.29
CA LEU A 252 19.28 6.84 8.82
C LEU A 252 20.28 6.47 9.91
N ASN A 253 21.47 7.08 9.83
CA ASN A 253 22.43 7.06 10.91
C ASN A 253 22.30 8.38 11.68
N LEU A 254 21.68 8.34 12.85
CA LEU A 254 21.41 9.53 13.67
C LEU A 254 22.67 10.08 14.38
N LEU A 255 23.77 9.30 14.41
CA LEU A 255 25.06 9.72 14.97
C LEU A 255 25.70 10.93 14.25
N ASN A 256 25.14 11.37 13.12
CA ASN A 256 25.64 12.49 12.32
C ASN A 256 24.97 13.86 12.63
N PHE A 257 24.08 13.95 13.62
CA PHE A 257 23.52 15.24 14.06
C PHE A 257 24.39 15.95 15.11
N GLN A 258 25.71 16.03 14.86
CA GLN A 258 26.55 17.00 15.56
C GLN A 258 26.39 18.36 14.85
N ILE A 259 25.86 19.32 15.59
CA ILE A 259 25.32 20.62 15.15
C ILE A 259 26.31 21.52 14.35
N ASN A 260 27.60 21.15 14.22
CA ASN A 260 28.61 22.04 13.64
C ASN A 260 29.46 21.50 12.48
N ASP A 261 29.34 20.23 12.07
CA ASP A 261 30.08 19.71 10.92
C ASP A 261 29.12 19.06 9.91
N TRP A 262 29.15 19.56 8.67
CA TRP A 262 28.42 18.95 7.57
C TRP A 262 28.82 17.47 7.47
N PRO A 263 27.85 16.54 7.37
CA PRO A 263 28.14 15.12 7.49
C PRO A 263 29.00 14.67 6.31
N ASP A 264 30.16 14.12 6.65
CA ASP A 264 31.02 13.39 5.73
C ASP A 264 30.19 12.28 5.06
N HIS A 265 30.33 12.11 3.74
CA HIS A 265 29.51 11.20 2.92
C HIS A 265 29.62 9.69 3.28
N SER A 266 30.25 9.33 4.41
CA SER A 266 30.91 8.04 4.63
C SER A 266 30.19 7.02 5.52
N ALA A 267 28.98 7.28 6.04
CA ALA A 267 28.28 6.31 6.88
C ALA A 267 26.82 6.05 6.46
N LYS A 268 26.58 5.80 5.16
CA LYS A 268 25.29 5.25 4.73
C LYS A 268 25.12 3.85 5.31
N SER A 269 24.22 3.71 6.28
CA SER A 269 23.88 2.43 6.88
C SER A 269 22.75 1.79 6.08
N TYR A 270 22.95 0.54 5.66
CA TYR A 270 21.95 -0.20 4.90
C TYR A 270 21.63 -1.50 5.64
N ALA A 271 20.34 -1.81 5.70
CA ALA A 271 19.84 -3.16 5.92
C ALA A 271 19.63 -3.86 4.58
N VAL A 272 19.46 -5.19 4.61
CA VAL A 272 19.11 -5.98 3.43
C VAL A 272 17.82 -6.74 3.72
N MET A 273 16.82 -6.54 2.87
CA MET A 273 15.63 -7.38 2.87
C MET A 273 15.80 -8.47 1.81
N VAL A 274 15.53 -9.71 2.20
CA VAL A 274 15.67 -10.91 1.36
C VAL A 274 14.30 -11.56 1.23
N LEU A 275 13.88 -11.79 0.00
CA LEU A 275 12.58 -12.34 -0.37
C LEU A 275 12.79 -13.67 -1.09
N ILE A 276 12.12 -14.72 -0.61
CA ILE A 276 12.26 -16.09 -1.13
C ILE A 276 10.91 -16.57 -1.65
N LEU A 277 10.87 -16.95 -2.92
CA LEU A 277 9.70 -17.58 -3.54
C LEU A 277 9.60 -19.08 -3.22
N PRO A 278 8.38 -19.66 -3.25
CA PRO A 278 8.13 -21.07 -3.00
C PRO A 278 8.99 -22.01 -3.85
N THR A 279 9.68 -22.93 -3.19
CA THR A 279 10.49 -23.99 -3.81
C THR A 279 9.71 -24.79 -4.86
N ASN A 280 10.38 -25.09 -5.99
CA ASN A 280 9.87 -25.95 -7.07
C ASN A 280 8.54 -25.51 -7.72
N SER A 281 8.10 -24.26 -7.51
CA SER A 281 6.88 -23.72 -8.12
C SER A 281 7.04 -23.34 -9.60
N GLY A 282 8.27 -23.25 -10.10
CA GLY A 282 8.57 -22.72 -11.44
C GLY A 282 8.28 -21.22 -11.59
N ARG A 283 7.89 -20.55 -10.50
CA ARG A 283 7.57 -19.12 -10.47
C ARG A 283 8.84 -18.29 -10.54
N GLN A 284 8.83 -17.29 -11.42
CA GLN A 284 9.87 -16.27 -11.54
C GLN A 284 9.34 -14.92 -11.08
N TRP A 285 10.23 -14.06 -10.60
CA TRP A 285 9.91 -12.68 -10.29
C TRP A 285 9.49 -11.94 -11.56
N ARG A 286 8.33 -11.27 -11.50
CA ARG A 286 7.92 -10.35 -12.55
C ARG A 286 8.46 -8.96 -12.25
N GLU A 287 8.74 -8.18 -13.28
CA GLU A 287 9.26 -6.80 -13.14
C GLU A 287 8.36 -5.95 -12.22
N HIS A 288 7.03 -6.03 -12.37
CA HIS A 288 6.10 -5.28 -11.52
C HIS A 288 6.17 -5.70 -10.05
N GLU A 289 6.47 -6.96 -9.73
CA GLU A 289 6.61 -7.41 -8.34
C GLU A 289 7.87 -6.83 -7.71
N LEU A 290 8.94 -6.68 -8.48
CA LEU A 290 10.18 -6.03 -8.05
C LEU A 290 9.97 -4.53 -7.82
N GLU A 291 9.29 -3.84 -8.74
CA GLU A 291 8.93 -2.42 -8.59
C GLU A 291 8.07 -2.19 -7.32
N LEU A 292 7.10 -3.07 -7.05
CA LEU A 292 6.30 -2.99 -5.83
C LEU A 292 7.14 -3.17 -4.56
N VAL A 293 8.10 -4.12 -4.57
CA VAL A 293 9.02 -4.33 -3.44
C VAL A 293 9.88 -3.10 -3.19
N GLU A 294 10.41 -2.48 -4.24
CA GLU A 294 11.22 -1.26 -4.15
C GLU A 294 10.42 -0.11 -3.51
N VAL A 295 9.18 0.09 -3.95
CA VAL A 295 8.28 1.10 -3.35
C VAL A 295 8.05 0.81 -1.87
N VAL A 296 7.77 -0.43 -1.48
CA VAL A 296 7.56 -0.77 -0.07
C VAL A 296 8.83 -0.52 0.75
N VAL A 297 9.99 -0.91 0.23
CA VAL A 297 11.28 -0.74 0.91
C VAL A 297 11.59 0.72 1.19
N ASP A 298 11.34 1.61 0.23
CA ASP A 298 11.52 3.05 0.43
C ASP A 298 10.58 3.59 1.52
N GLN A 299 9.33 3.12 1.56
CA GLN A 299 8.38 3.50 2.61
C GLN A 299 8.79 2.98 3.99
N VAL A 300 9.31 1.76 4.06
CA VAL A 300 9.85 1.15 5.28
C VAL A 300 11.05 1.96 5.77
N ALA A 301 11.96 2.34 4.87
CA ALA A 301 13.10 3.18 5.22
C ALA A 301 12.66 4.51 5.83
N VAL A 302 11.65 5.17 5.26
CA VAL A 302 11.07 6.42 5.79
C VAL A 302 10.40 6.19 7.15
N ALA A 303 9.60 5.14 7.32
CA ALA A 303 8.92 4.86 8.58
C ALA A 303 9.90 4.52 9.70
N LEU A 304 10.92 3.70 9.41
CA LEU A 304 12.02 3.40 10.35
C LEU A 304 12.79 4.65 10.75
N SER A 305 13.00 5.55 9.80
CA SER A 305 13.65 6.84 10.03
C SER A 305 12.86 7.70 11.01
N HIS A 306 11.55 7.84 10.80
CA HIS A 306 10.67 8.58 11.73
C HIS A 306 10.63 7.93 13.11
N ALA A 307 10.51 6.61 13.18
CA ALA A 307 10.52 5.88 14.45
C ALA A 307 11.82 6.12 15.24
N ALA A 308 12.97 6.09 14.56
CA ALA A 308 14.27 6.31 15.20
C ALA A 308 14.43 7.75 15.72
N ILE A 309 14.02 8.76 14.93
CA ILE A 309 14.05 10.17 15.35
C ILE A 309 13.15 10.41 16.56
N LEU A 310 11.94 9.82 16.57
CA LEU A 310 11.01 9.95 17.69
C LEU A 310 11.56 9.31 18.96
N GLU A 311 12.15 8.12 18.86
CA GLU A 311 12.77 7.43 20.00
C GLU A 311 13.90 8.26 20.61
N GLU A 312 14.74 8.88 19.78
CA GLU A 312 15.80 9.79 20.24
C GLU A 312 15.25 11.08 20.85
N SER A 313 14.26 11.70 20.20
CA SER A 313 13.61 12.91 20.71
C SER A 313 12.94 12.67 22.07
N MET A 314 12.30 11.51 22.26
CA MET A 314 11.70 11.12 23.54
C MET A 314 12.78 10.96 24.62
N ARG A 315 13.88 10.26 24.32
CA ARG A 315 15.02 10.12 25.25
C ARG A 315 15.61 11.48 25.65
N ALA A 316 15.84 12.36 24.69
CA ALA A 316 16.38 13.69 24.95
C ALA A 316 15.43 14.52 25.82
N ARG A 317 14.11 14.45 25.57
CA ARG A 317 13.11 15.11 26.39
C ARG A 317 13.09 14.59 27.83
N ASP A 318 13.16 13.27 28.00
CA ASP A 318 13.14 12.66 29.33
C ASP A 318 14.40 13.03 30.13
N GLN A 319 15.57 13.07 29.48
CA GLN A 319 16.81 13.58 30.09
C GLN A 319 16.71 15.06 30.50
N LEU A 320 16.14 15.90 29.65
CA LEU A 320 15.92 17.31 29.97
C LEU A 320 14.94 17.49 31.14
N LEU A 321 13.94 16.62 31.26
CA LEU A 321 12.99 16.64 32.36
C LEU A 321 13.66 16.26 33.67
N GLU A 322 14.48 15.20 33.68
CA GLU A 322 15.28 14.81 34.85
C GLU A 322 16.24 15.94 35.28
N GLN A 323 16.92 16.58 34.33
CA GLN A 323 17.81 17.71 34.61
C GLN A 323 17.07 18.90 35.20
N ASN A 324 15.90 19.26 34.65
CA ASN A 324 15.09 20.35 35.18
C ASN A 324 14.60 20.08 36.61
N ILE A 325 14.21 18.83 36.91
CA ILE A 325 13.83 18.44 38.28
C ILE A 325 15.02 18.58 39.23
N ALA A 326 16.20 18.09 38.83
CA ALA A 326 17.41 18.20 39.65
C ALA A 326 17.82 19.67 39.87
N LEU A 327 17.73 20.51 38.84
CA LEU A 327 18.00 21.94 38.92
C LEU A 327 17.01 22.67 39.84
N ASP A 328 15.72 22.37 39.74
CA ASP A 328 14.69 22.99 40.59
C ASP A 328 14.89 22.60 42.06
N LEU A 329 15.25 21.35 42.34
CA LEU A 329 15.59 20.90 43.70
C LEU A 329 16.82 21.64 44.24
N ALA A 330 17.91 21.68 43.48
CA ALA A 330 19.13 22.38 43.88
C ALA A 330 18.89 23.89 44.11
N ARG A 331 18.03 24.49 43.27
CA ARG A 331 17.62 25.89 43.42
C ARG A 331 16.85 26.11 44.73
N ARG A 332 15.86 25.27 45.04
CA ARG A 332 15.08 25.38 46.29
C ARG A 332 15.96 25.18 47.53
N ASP A 333 16.90 24.25 47.48
CA ASP A 333 17.86 24.03 48.57
C ASP A 333 18.74 25.27 48.79
N ALA A 334 19.19 25.92 47.70
CA ALA A 334 19.92 27.18 47.80
C ALA A 334 19.05 28.32 48.34
N GLU A 335 17.80 28.46 47.88
CA GLU A 335 16.85 29.48 48.35
C GLU A 335 16.56 29.31 49.86
N THR A 336 16.32 28.07 50.32
CA THR A 336 16.08 27.80 51.75
C THR A 336 17.31 28.08 52.61
N ALA A 337 18.51 27.76 52.13
CA ALA A 337 19.75 28.11 52.82
C ALA A 337 19.97 29.62 52.91
N ILE A 338 19.66 30.38 51.84
CA ILE A 338 19.73 31.85 51.84
C ILE A 338 18.72 32.44 52.84
N HIS A 339 17.47 31.96 52.83
CA HIS A 339 16.47 32.41 53.80
C HIS A 339 16.89 32.13 55.24
N ALA A 340 17.35 30.92 55.55
CA ALA A 340 17.84 30.58 56.89
C ALA A 340 19.03 31.45 57.32
N ARG A 341 19.95 31.76 56.38
CA ARG A 341 21.07 32.68 56.62
C ARG A 341 20.58 34.08 56.99
N ASN A 342 19.65 34.62 56.21
CA ASN A 342 19.14 35.98 56.41
C ASN A 342 18.33 36.08 57.72
N ASP A 343 17.48 35.09 58.01
CA ASP A 343 16.72 35.01 59.26
C ASP A 343 17.66 34.98 60.48
N PHE A 344 18.72 34.18 60.41
CA PHE A 344 19.74 34.12 61.45
C PHE A 344 20.45 35.47 61.67
N LEU A 345 20.84 36.17 60.59
CA LEU A 345 21.47 37.49 60.70
C LEU A 345 20.53 38.53 61.31
N SER A 346 19.25 38.52 60.94
CA SER A 346 18.24 39.43 61.49
C SER A 346 18.05 39.23 63.00
N VAL A 347 17.87 37.97 63.44
CA VAL A 347 17.72 37.62 64.86
C VAL A 347 18.98 37.97 65.64
N MET A 348 20.16 37.57 65.17
CA MET A 348 21.42 37.86 65.86
C MET A 348 21.63 39.36 66.05
N ASN A 349 21.42 40.17 65.01
CA ASN A 349 21.61 41.61 65.10
C ASN A 349 20.62 42.25 66.09
N HIS A 350 19.36 41.81 66.12
CA HIS A 350 18.38 42.29 67.09
C HIS A 350 18.79 41.94 68.54
N GLU A 351 19.21 40.69 68.76
CA GLU A 351 19.61 40.21 70.08
C GLU A 351 20.95 40.80 70.56
N MET A 352 21.85 41.17 69.65
CA MET A 352 23.11 41.86 70.00
C MET A 352 22.92 43.36 70.25
N ARG A 353 21.91 44.00 69.66
CA ARG A 353 21.62 45.43 69.84
C ARG A 353 21.26 45.77 71.29
N THR A 354 20.43 44.94 71.92
CA THR A 354 19.98 45.14 73.31
C THR A 354 21.13 45.18 74.33
N PRO A 355 22.01 44.15 74.44
CA PRO A 355 23.14 44.20 75.34
C PRO A 355 24.13 45.32 74.98
N MET A 356 24.28 45.66 73.69
CA MET A 356 25.13 46.79 73.32
C MET A 356 24.61 48.13 73.81
N HIS A 357 23.31 48.40 73.66
CA HIS A 357 22.72 49.62 74.22
C HIS A 357 22.82 49.66 75.74
N SER A 358 22.69 48.51 76.41
CA SER A 358 22.92 48.43 77.86
C SER A 358 24.38 48.78 78.23
N ILE A 359 25.37 48.25 77.51
CA ILE A 359 26.79 48.57 77.77
C ILE A 359 27.07 50.06 77.51
N ILE A 360 26.54 50.63 76.42
CA ILE A 360 26.65 52.06 76.11
C ILE A 360 26.03 52.90 77.23
N ALA A 361 24.79 52.59 77.64
CA ALA A 361 24.10 53.33 78.69
C ALA A 361 24.82 53.24 80.04
N LEU A 362 25.24 52.04 80.45
CA LEU A 362 25.98 51.84 81.71
C LEU A 362 27.35 52.54 81.68
N SER A 363 28.07 52.48 80.55
CA SER A 363 29.35 53.17 80.41
C SER A 363 29.18 54.69 80.48
N SER A 364 28.15 55.24 79.84
CA SER A 364 27.82 56.67 79.92
C SER A 364 27.45 57.10 81.34
N LEU A 365 26.62 56.32 82.04
CA LEU A 365 26.26 56.59 83.44
C LEU A 365 27.48 56.54 84.37
N LEU A 366 28.39 55.57 84.18
CA LEU A 366 29.61 55.50 84.97
C LEU A 366 30.52 56.72 84.73
N LEU A 367 30.58 57.26 83.51
CA LEU A 367 31.38 58.45 83.19
C LEU A 367 30.87 59.74 83.87
N GLU A 368 29.60 59.75 84.29
CA GLU A 368 29.00 60.82 85.09
C GLU A 368 29.33 60.71 86.59
N THR A 369 29.93 59.61 87.05
CA THR A 369 30.34 59.41 88.45
C THR A 369 31.77 59.90 88.72
N GLU A 370 32.16 59.99 90.00
CA GLU A 370 33.53 60.27 90.40
C GLU A 370 34.44 59.06 90.12
N LEU A 371 35.29 59.19 89.10
CA LEU A 371 36.23 58.16 88.65
C LEU A 371 37.67 58.66 88.74
N THR A 372 38.62 57.74 88.97
CA THR A 372 40.04 58.06 88.80
C THR A 372 40.38 58.26 87.32
N LEU A 373 41.49 58.95 87.03
CA LEU A 373 41.94 59.23 85.66
C LEU A 373 42.07 57.95 84.82
N GLU A 374 42.64 56.87 85.39
CA GLU A 374 42.78 55.58 84.72
C GLU A 374 41.43 54.88 84.48
N GLN A 375 40.51 54.92 85.45
CA GLN A 375 39.17 54.34 85.29
C GLN A 375 38.36 55.07 84.21
N ARG A 376 38.45 56.40 84.17
CA ARG A 376 37.81 57.22 83.12
C ARG A 376 38.32 56.84 81.73
N MET A 377 39.64 56.77 81.53
CA MET A 377 40.22 56.38 80.24
C MET A 377 39.77 54.97 79.80
N MET A 378 39.69 54.02 80.74
CA MET A 378 39.23 52.66 80.45
C MET A 378 37.75 52.62 80.03
N ILE A 379 36.88 53.35 80.72
CA ILE A 379 35.44 53.41 80.40
C ILE A 379 35.18 54.19 79.11
N GLU A 380 35.92 55.27 78.84
CA GLU A 380 35.87 55.98 77.55
C GLU A 380 36.27 55.05 76.38
N SER A 381 37.26 54.19 76.57
CA SER A 381 37.64 53.18 75.59
C SER A 381 36.56 52.12 75.38
N VAL A 382 35.92 51.64 76.46
CA VAL A 382 34.77 50.72 76.39
C VAL A 382 33.61 51.37 75.64
N LEU A 383 33.27 52.63 75.95
CA LEU A 383 32.19 53.37 75.30
C LEU A 383 32.47 53.56 73.81
N LYS A 384 33.68 53.99 73.44
CA LYS A 384 34.09 54.15 72.03
C LYS A 384 34.00 52.83 71.26
N SER A 385 34.48 51.73 71.84
CA SER A 385 34.43 50.41 71.23
C SER A 385 33.00 49.88 71.10
N SER A 386 32.17 50.16 72.11
CA SER A 386 30.74 49.79 72.15
C SER A 386 29.94 50.51 71.06
N ASN A 387 30.17 51.81 70.89
CA ASN A 387 29.54 52.59 69.83
C ASN A 387 29.95 52.11 68.44
N LEU A 388 31.25 51.82 68.23
CA LEU A 388 31.73 51.25 66.97
C LEU A 388 31.05 49.92 66.66
N LEU A 389 30.95 49.03 67.65
CA LEU A 389 30.31 47.73 67.47
C LEU A 389 28.82 47.85 67.16
N ALA A 390 28.12 48.80 67.81
CA ALA A 390 26.71 49.09 67.52
C ALA A 390 26.49 49.59 66.08
N THR A 391 27.39 50.43 65.56
CA THR A 391 27.37 50.85 64.14
C THR A 391 27.58 49.67 63.21
N LEU A 392 28.62 48.85 63.44
CA LEU A 392 28.92 47.69 62.61
C LEU A 392 27.78 46.66 62.58
N ILE A 393 27.11 46.43 63.72
CA ILE A 393 25.93 45.56 63.80
C ILE A 393 24.78 46.08 62.92
N ASN A 394 24.54 47.39 62.91
CA ASN A 394 23.52 47.99 62.05
C ASN A 394 23.91 47.92 60.57
N ASP A 395 25.17 48.20 60.23
CA ASP A 395 25.64 48.16 58.83
C ASP A 395 25.52 46.75 58.22
N VAL A 396 25.79 45.70 59.00
CA VAL A 396 25.62 44.30 58.56
C VAL A 396 24.15 43.96 58.29
N LEU A 397 23.23 44.49 59.10
CA LEU A 397 21.79 44.31 58.89
C LEU A 397 21.34 45.02 57.61
N ASP A 398 21.79 46.25 57.38
CA ASP A 398 21.42 47.04 56.21
C ASP A 398 22.00 46.43 54.93
N LEU A 399 23.22 45.88 54.98
CA LEU A 399 23.78 45.11 53.87
C LEU A 399 22.94 43.85 53.56
N SER A 400 22.49 43.12 54.58
CA SER A 400 21.62 41.96 54.40
C SER A 400 20.28 42.33 53.74
N LYS A 401 19.68 43.46 54.13
CA LYS A 401 18.42 43.97 53.54
C LYS A 401 18.61 44.51 52.12
N LEU A 402 19.82 44.97 51.79
CA LEU A 402 20.18 45.38 50.45
C LEU A 402 20.30 44.17 49.51
N GLU A 403 20.94 43.09 49.96
CA GLU A 403 21.11 41.86 49.17
C GLU A 403 19.78 41.15 48.86
N ASP A 404 18.79 41.21 49.76
CA ASP A 404 17.47 40.61 49.55
C ASP A 404 16.42 41.57 48.96
N GLY A 405 16.80 42.82 48.70
CA GLY A 405 15.95 43.85 48.10
C GLY A 405 14.89 44.45 49.04
N SER A 406 14.94 44.15 50.34
CA SER A 406 14.02 44.71 51.35
C SER A 406 14.47 46.06 51.93
N LEU A 407 15.52 46.67 51.39
CA LEU A 407 16.00 47.98 51.83
C LEU A 407 14.97 49.09 51.53
N GLU A 408 14.22 49.49 52.55
CA GLU A 408 13.30 50.63 52.47
C GLU A 408 14.03 51.95 52.79
N LEU A 409 13.92 52.92 51.88
CA LEU A 409 14.47 54.27 52.09
C LEU A 409 13.58 55.05 53.07
N GLU A 410 14.10 55.31 54.27
CA GLU A 410 13.38 56.08 55.29
C GLU A 410 13.46 57.59 54.99
N SER A 411 12.37 58.18 54.47
CA SER A 411 12.30 59.63 54.21
C SER A 411 11.87 60.40 55.47
N LYS A 412 12.85 60.96 56.20
CA LYS A 412 12.60 61.86 57.34
C LYS A 412 12.87 63.33 56.99
N LYS A 413 12.05 64.24 57.53
CA LYS A 413 12.30 65.68 57.48
C LYS A 413 13.46 66.00 58.44
N PHE A 414 14.57 66.50 57.91
CA PHE A 414 15.73 66.88 58.70
C PHE A 414 16.03 68.38 58.59
N ASN A 415 16.69 68.92 59.61
CA ASN A 415 17.14 70.31 59.61
C ASN A 415 18.53 70.38 58.97
N LEU A 416 18.60 70.91 57.75
CA LEU A 416 19.82 71.05 56.97
C LEU A 416 20.95 71.77 57.74
N HIS A 417 20.61 72.75 58.58
CA HIS A 417 21.60 73.54 59.31
C HIS A 417 22.32 72.74 60.40
N VAL A 418 21.68 71.72 60.95
CA VAL A 418 22.28 70.85 61.99
C VAL A 418 23.24 69.85 61.34
N VAL A 419 22.83 69.20 60.24
CA VAL A 419 23.62 68.16 59.55
C VAL A 419 24.93 68.70 58.96
N VAL A 420 24.92 69.95 58.48
CA VAL A 420 26.12 70.60 57.93
C VAL A 420 27.12 71.00 59.03
N LYS A 421 26.67 71.13 60.28
CA LYS A 421 27.52 71.54 61.40
C LYS A 421 28.26 70.37 62.08
N GLU A 422 27.80 69.14 61.90
CA GLU A 422 28.39 67.91 62.47
C GLU A 422 29.46 67.25 61.58
N ASN A 423 29.65 67.71 60.34
CA ASN A 423 30.67 67.18 59.40
C ASN A 423 31.92 68.08 59.26
N HIS A 424 32.14 68.95 60.25
CA HIS A 424 33.36 69.74 60.44
C HIS A 424 33.88 69.53 61.85
#